data_AF-A0A2S7K4V0-F1
#
_entry.id   AF-A0A2S7K4V0-F1
#
_cell.length_a   1.000
_cell.length_b   1.000
_cell.length_c   1.000
_cell.angle_alpha   90.00
_cell.angle_beta   90.00
_cell.angle_gamma   90.00
#
_symmetry.space_group_name_H-M   'P 1'
#
loop_
_entity.id
_entity.type
_entity.pdbx_description
1 polymer ?
#
loop_
_entity_poly.entity_id
_entity_poly.type
_entity_poly.pdbx_seq_one_letter_code
_entity_poly.pdbx_strand_id
1 'polypeptide(L)'
;MGLRIFSVVGESLHFGGRRMETIARVAWLPVLLSMIASMAAVFAMASVIAGQVITFADIPSFASAQQQVGRYAARGFQNNPGAMWTITLASLLAQGILTASIIAPLIRYAGLGEKPAPGIVHAPFGDGELRFLAASLFSLLFVAVLVFGPVALTTFYTLKYIAAALSQTMASFPNPESLHTIEITTVGDAVAESGQSWIYNRIIPLAAAAPLAILFWLFLFFHFAPENRPNAPEPGNAVLRALTTFAVAVLLLAGAYFFFAELMLSRFRENVGFLGYVSSLFDAANLNMTGVLKSLNFTMQAPSARVLFFGVVSFFVMNYISLRLFAYPGVVVCRKSMALGGVFSVTRGWNILRLAVILTLIGLLLFVVQAVVLNAVLLPLVLRSLQVLASATAVSTKLVNSGVTAEWVMPFFVWVWNIIKILVNIVWAFFSFGVTAGLYGRLYRESEAGH
;
A
#
# COMPACT_ATOMS: atom_id res chain seq x y z
N MET A 1 26.91 -13.29 7.87
CA MET A 1 26.94 -13.37 6.39
C MET A 1 26.04 -12.26 5.82
N GLY A 2 26.28 -11.77 4.60
CA GLY A 2 25.41 -10.76 3.98
C GLY A 2 24.26 -11.37 3.17
N LEU A 3 23.08 -10.73 3.14
CA LEU A 3 21.93 -11.19 2.35
C LEU A 3 22.33 -11.35 0.87
N ARG A 4 22.20 -12.55 0.31
CA ARG A 4 22.50 -12.82 -1.10
C ARG A 4 21.22 -12.72 -1.92
N ILE A 5 21.06 -11.64 -2.69
CA ILE A 5 19.82 -11.28 -3.40
C ILE A 5 19.23 -12.47 -4.17
N PHE A 6 19.98 -13.05 -5.11
CA PHE A 6 19.50 -14.16 -5.93
C PHE A 6 19.23 -15.44 -5.14
N SER A 7 19.98 -15.69 -4.08
CA SER A 7 19.74 -16.84 -3.21
C SER A 7 18.43 -16.71 -2.46
N VAL A 8 18.14 -15.51 -1.92
CA VAL A 8 16.90 -15.25 -1.17
C VAL A 8 15.70 -15.32 -2.12
N VAL A 9 15.77 -14.62 -3.27
CA VAL A 9 14.70 -14.64 -4.28
C VAL A 9 14.46 -16.06 -4.79
N GLY A 10 15.53 -16.78 -5.16
CA GLY A 10 15.44 -18.14 -5.67
C GLY A 10 14.84 -19.12 -4.66
N GLU A 11 15.21 -19.00 -3.37
CA GLU A 11 14.66 -19.84 -2.31
C GLU A 11 13.18 -19.55 -2.04
N SER A 12 12.78 -18.28 -2.03
CA SER A 12 11.37 -17.89 -1.91
C SER A 12 10.52 -18.45 -3.07
N LEU A 13 10.99 -18.32 -4.31
CA LEU A 13 10.30 -18.86 -5.49
C LEU A 13 10.25 -20.39 -5.47
N HIS A 14 11.36 -21.04 -5.12
CA HIS A 14 11.42 -22.49 -5.00
C HIS A 14 10.48 -23.02 -3.90
N PHE A 15 10.35 -22.32 -2.77
CA PHE A 15 9.38 -22.69 -1.74
C PHE A 15 7.94 -22.60 -2.26
N GLY A 16 7.60 -21.48 -2.92
CA GLY A 16 6.29 -21.29 -3.56
C GLY A 16 5.94 -22.40 -4.55
N GLY A 17 6.87 -22.79 -5.43
CA GLY A 17 6.63 -23.83 -6.44
C GLY A 17 6.66 -25.26 -5.90
N ARG A 18 7.67 -25.63 -5.10
CA ARG A 18 7.88 -27.02 -4.67
C ARG A 18 6.90 -27.47 -3.59
N ARG A 19 6.35 -26.54 -2.81
CA ARG A 19 5.46 -26.86 -1.67
C ARG A 19 3.99 -26.57 -1.97
N MET A 20 3.61 -26.45 -3.25
CA MET A 20 2.26 -26.09 -3.66
C MET A 20 1.16 -26.96 -3.05
N GLU A 21 1.37 -28.27 -2.92
CA GLU A 21 0.41 -29.16 -2.26
C GLU A 21 0.18 -28.78 -0.79
N THR A 22 1.26 -28.56 -0.04
CA THR A 22 1.18 -28.14 1.37
C THR A 22 0.58 -26.76 1.51
N ILE A 23 0.98 -25.82 0.63
CA ILE A 23 0.45 -24.46 0.62
C ILE A 23 -1.05 -24.48 0.32
N ALA A 24 -1.47 -25.21 -0.71
CA ALA A 24 -2.88 -25.34 -1.06
C ALA A 24 -3.70 -25.92 0.08
N ARG A 25 -3.22 -26.96 0.78
CA ARG A 25 -3.89 -27.55 1.95
C ARG A 25 -4.12 -26.56 3.09
N VAL A 26 -3.14 -25.71 3.37
CA VAL A 26 -3.23 -24.70 4.43
C VAL A 26 -4.07 -23.50 3.98
N ALA A 27 -3.97 -23.12 2.70
CA ALA A 27 -4.50 -21.86 2.21
C ALA A 27 -5.94 -21.94 1.67
N TRP A 28 -6.41 -23.07 1.14
CA TRP A 28 -7.66 -23.09 0.37
C TRP A 28 -8.88 -22.62 1.17
N LEU A 29 -9.04 -23.09 2.41
CA LEU A 29 -10.20 -22.73 3.23
C LEU A 29 -10.13 -21.26 3.65
N PRO A 30 -9.02 -20.76 4.24
CA PRO A 30 -8.91 -19.34 4.55
C PRO A 30 -9.04 -18.42 3.33
N VAL A 31 -8.52 -18.81 2.16
CA VAL A 31 -8.67 -18.04 0.91
C VAL A 31 -10.13 -17.99 0.47
N LEU A 32 -10.84 -19.14 0.49
CA LEU A 32 -12.27 -19.18 0.18
C LEU A 32 -13.07 -18.29 1.13
N LEU A 33 -12.82 -18.41 2.44
CA LEU A 33 -13.47 -17.58 3.46
C LEU A 33 -13.12 -16.10 3.29
N SER A 34 -11.91 -15.77 2.85
CA SER A 34 -11.48 -14.39 2.59
C SER A 34 -12.21 -13.80 1.39
N MET A 35 -12.45 -14.60 0.34
CA MET A 35 -13.25 -14.20 -0.81
C MET A 35 -14.70 -13.95 -0.38
N ILE A 36 -15.29 -14.88 0.38
CA ILE A 36 -16.67 -14.73 0.90
C ILE A 36 -16.78 -13.51 1.82
N ALA A 37 -15.84 -13.30 2.73
CA ALA A 37 -15.82 -12.15 3.64
C ALA A 37 -15.67 -10.82 2.87
N SER A 38 -14.85 -10.80 1.80
CA SER A 38 -14.73 -9.62 0.92
C SER A 38 -16.04 -9.33 0.19
N MET A 39 -16.68 -10.38 -0.35
CA MET A 39 -17.99 -10.26 -1.01
C MET A 39 -19.05 -9.74 -0.03
N ALA A 40 -19.15 -10.36 1.15
CA ALA A 40 -20.07 -9.95 2.19
C ALA A 40 -19.85 -8.50 2.62
N ALA A 41 -18.60 -8.07 2.80
CA ALA A 41 -18.28 -6.70 3.19
C ALA A 41 -18.71 -5.69 2.12
N VAL A 42 -18.46 -5.97 0.82
CA VAL A 42 -18.87 -5.09 -0.27
C VAL A 42 -20.40 -5.00 -0.35
N PHE A 43 -21.12 -6.12 -0.28
CA PHE A 43 -22.58 -6.09 -0.31
C PHE A 43 -23.19 -5.45 0.94
N ALA A 44 -22.58 -5.63 2.12
CA ALA A 44 -22.99 -4.94 3.34
C ALA A 44 -22.78 -3.42 3.22
N MET A 45 -21.64 -2.97 2.69
CA MET A 45 -21.40 -1.54 2.42
C MET A 45 -22.38 -1.00 1.38
N ALA A 46 -22.64 -1.74 0.29
CA ALA A 46 -23.63 -1.36 -0.71
C ALA A 46 -25.03 -1.22 -0.10
N SER A 47 -25.39 -2.13 0.82
CA SER A 47 -26.66 -2.09 1.54
C SER A 47 -26.79 -0.84 2.42
N VAL A 48 -25.74 -0.50 3.16
CA VAL A 48 -25.71 0.71 3.99
C VAL A 48 -25.79 1.98 3.15
N ILE A 49 -25.12 2.00 1.98
CA ILE A 49 -25.17 3.12 1.05
C ILE A 49 -26.58 3.28 0.45
N ALA A 50 -27.22 2.17 0.08
CA ALA A 50 -28.54 2.17 -0.53
C ALA A 50 -29.69 2.36 0.48
N GLY A 51 -29.44 2.18 1.77
CA GLY A 51 -30.48 2.21 2.81
C GLY A 51 -31.42 1.00 2.81
N GLN A 52 -31.09 -0.03 2.04
CA GLN A 52 -31.85 -1.29 1.92
C GLN A 52 -30.89 -2.46 1.73
N VAL A 53 -31.33 -3.68 1.98
CA VAL A 53 -30.51 -4.87 1.77
C VAL A 53 -30.29 -5.07 0.27
N ILE A 54 -29.03 -4.96 -0.17
CA ILE A 54 -28.61 -5.21 -1.55
C ILE A 54 -28.04 -6.61 -1.65
N THR A 55 -28.54 -7.38 -2.60
CA THR A 55 -28.16 -8.77 -2.84
C THR A 55 -27.75 -8.99 -4.30
N PHE A 56 -27.44 -10.24 -4.65
CA PHE A 56 -27.20 -10.63 -6.05
C PHE A 56 -28.42 -10.49 -6.95
N ALA A 57 -29.63 -10.35 -6.41
CA ALA A 57 -30.82 -10.04 -7.18
C ALA A 57 -30.80 -8.60 -7.72
N ASP A 58 -30.23 -7.67 -6.94
CA ASP A 58 -30.17 -6.24 -7.27
C ASP A 58 -28.92 -5.91 -8.09
N ILE A 59 -27.79 -6.49 -7.72
CA ILE A 59 -26.50 -6.31 -8.42
C ILE A 59 -25.96 -7.69 -8.82
N PRO A 60 -26.07 -8.09 -10.09
CA PRO A 60 -25.78 -9.45 -10.53
C PRO A 60 -24.29 -9.81 -10.51
N SER A 61 -23.41 -8.86 -10.19
CA SER A 61 -21.96 -9.12 -10.14
C SER A 61 -21.26 -8.42 -8.97
N PHE A 62 -20.32 -9.14 -8.35
CA PHE A 62 -19.46 -8.60 -7.29
C PHE A 62 -18.61 -7.41 -7.79
N ALA A 63 -18.11 -7.46 -9.03
CA ALA A 63 -17.31 -6.38 -9.60
C ALA A 63 -18.12 -5.08 -9.74
N SER A 64 -19.39 -5.19 -10.18
CA SER A 64 -20.31 -4.06 -10.24
C SER A 64 -20.59 -3.49 -8.85
N ALA A 65 -20.82 -4.36 -7.86
CA ALA A 65 -21.03 -3.94 -6.47
C ALA A 65 -19.80 -3.22 -5.91
N GLN A 66 -18.60 -3.74 -6.15
CA GLN A 66 -17.34 -3.13 -5.72
C GLN A 66 -17.12 -1.76 -6.36
N GLN A 67 -17.42 -1.60 -7.66
CA GLN A 67 -17.35 -0.31 -8.33
C GLN A 67 -18.36 0.69 -7.78
N GLN A 68 -19.60 0.25 -7.48
CA GLN A 68 -20.61 1.12 -6.88
C GLN A 68 -20.21 1.55 -5.47
N VAL A 69 -19.73 0.62 -4.63
CA VAL A 69 -19.16 0.97 -3.31
C VAL A 69 -17.99 1.93 -3.49
N GLY A 70 -17.06 1.69 -4.42
CA GLY A 70 -15.96 2.61 -4.67
C GLY A 70 -16.40 4.04 -5.05
N ARG A 71 -17.48 4.16 -5.83
CA ARG A 71 -18.04 5.47 -6.24
C ARG A 71 -18.81 6.16 -5.12
N TYR A 72 -19.53 5.40 -4.29
CA TYR A 72 -20.45 5.93 -3.28
C TYR A 72 -19.98 5.71 -1.83
N ALA A 73 -18.77 5.20 -1.60
CA ALA A 73 -18.25 4.90 -0.28
C ALA A 73 -18.24 6.14 0.60
N ALA A 74 -17.80 7.28 0.05
CA ALA A 74 -17.83 8.56 0.76
C ALA A 74 -19.25 8.80 1.28
N ARG A 75 -20.28 8.70 0.42
CA ARG A 75 -21.69 8.92 0.80
C ARG A 75 -22.10 8.04 1.95
N GLY A 76 -21.73 6.76 1.88
CA GLY A 76 -21.99 5.79 2.93
C GLY A 76 -21.35 6.19 4.26
N PHE A 77 -20.06 6.55 4.24
CA PHE A 77 -19.31 6.95 5.44
C PHE A 77 -19.85 8.20 6.11
N GLN A 78 -20.65 8.97 5.39
CA GLN A 78 -21.10 10.27 5.83
C GLN A 78 -22.54 10.22 6.31
N ASN A 79 -23.40 9.48 5.61
CA ASN A 79 -24.77 9.25 6.04
C ASN A 79 -24.83 8.24 7.20
N ASN A 80 -23.96 7.23 7.18
CA ASN A 80 -23.96 6.11 8.15
C ASN A 80 -22.53 5.75 8.60
N PRO A 81 -21.77 6.69 9.22
CA PRO A 81 -20.37 6.48 9.60
C PRO A 81 -20.16 5.26 10.50
N GLY A 82 -21.02 5.07 11.51
CA GLY A 82 -20.89 3.97 12.46
C GLY A 82 -20.98 2.61 11.79
N ALA A 83 -21.96 2.40 10.91
CA ALA A 83 -22.15 1.15 10.18
C ALA A 83 -20.98 0.90 9.21
N MET A 84 -20.55 1.91 8.46
CA MET A 84 -19.44 1.79 7.51
C MET A 84 -18.11 1.47 8.20
N TRP A 85 -17.80 2.13 9.32
CA TRP A 85 -16.61 1.81 10.12
C TRP A 85 -16.69 0.42 10.73
N THR A 86 -17.87 0.02 11.22
CA THR A 86 -18.08 -1.32 11.78
C THR A 86 -17.81 -2.40 10.73
N ILE A 87 -18.39 -2.26 9.54
CA ILE A 87 -18.17 -3.21 8.44
C ILE A 87 -16.70 -3.21 8.02
N THR A 88 -16.08 -2.04 7.92
CA THR A 88 -14.66 -1.92 7.54
C THR A 88 -13.76 -2.61 8.56
N LEU A 89 -13.93 -2.32 9.85
CA LEU A 89 -13.13 -2.92 10.92
C LEU A 89 -13.39 -4.43 11.04
N ALA A 90 -14.64 -4.87 10.95
CA ALA A 90 -14.98 -6.29 10.96
C ALA A 90 -14.35 -7.03 9.77
N SER A 91 -14.41 -6.42 8.58
CA SER A 91 -13.77 -6.96 7.38
C SER A 91 -12.24 -7.02 7.54
N LEU A 92 -11.60 -5.96 8.04
CA LEU A 92 -10.16 -5.94 8.28
C LEU A 92 -9.72 -6.99 9.31
N LEU A 93 -10.48 -7.15 10.40
CA LEU A 93 -10.22 -8.17 11.41
C LEU A 93 -10.38 -9.58 10.84
N ALA A 94 -11.47 -9.84 10.11
CA ALA A 94 -11.68 -11.13 9.46
C ALA A 94 -10.55 -11.43 8.46
N GLN A 95 -10.18 -10.46 7.62
CA GLN A 95 -9.07 -10.61 6.68
C GLN A 95 -7.73 -10.81 7.36
N GLY A 96 -7.48 -10.11 8.47
CA GLY A 96 -6.28 -10.29 9.28
C GLY A 96 -6.19 -11.72 9.82
N ILE A 97 -7.26 -12.20 10.46
CA ILE A 97 -7.36 -13.57 11.00
C ILE A 97 -7.13 -14.61 9.91
N LEU A 98 -7.80 -14.47 8.76
CA LEU A 98 -7.68 -15.39 7.64
C LEU A 98 -6.30 -15.33 6.97
N THR A 99 -5.68 -14.16 6.91
CA THR A 99 -4.31 -14.04 6.40
C THR A 99 -3.31 -14.67 7.36
N ALA A 100 -3.49 -14.47 8.68
CA ALA A 100 -2.62 -15.04 9.70
C ALA A 100 -2.69 -16.57 9.72
N SER A 101 -3.88 -17.15 9.57
CA SER A 101 -4.06 -18.60 9.50
C SER A 101 -3.41 -19.27 8.28
N ILE A 102 -3.14 -18.50 7.22
CA ILE A 102 -2.34 -18.95 6.07
C ILE A 102 -0.86 -18.73 6.34
N ILE A 103 -0.48 -17.49 6.65
CA ILE A 103 0.91 -17.05 6.58
C ILE A 103 1.72 -17.56 7.77
N ALA A 104 1.19 -17.53 8.99
CA ALA A 104 1.94 -17.95 10.18
C ALA A 104 2.42 -19.43 10.11
N PRO A 105 1.58 -20.43 9.79
CA PRO A 105 2.05 -21.81 9.67
C PRO A 105 3.01 -22.00 8.49
N LEU A 106 2.81 -21.29 7.37
CA LEU A 106 3.72 -21.38 6.21
C LEU A 106 5.09 -20.75 6.52
N ILE A 107 5.13 -19.67 7.29
CA ILE A 107 6.38 -19.06 7.78
C ILE A 107 7.14 -20.06 8.65
N ARG A 108 6.45 -20.72 9.59
CA ARG A 108 7.08 -21.75 10.44
C ARG A 108 7.58 -22.92 9.62
N TYR A 109 6.84 -23.33 8.60
CA TYR A 109 7.28 -24.38 7.69
C TYR A 109 8.52 -23.96 6.88
N ALA A 110 8.58 -22.72 6.38
CA ALA A 110 9.71 -22.20 5.64
C ALA A 110 10.95 -21.92 6.51
N GLY A 111 10.75 -21.47 7.74
CA GLY A 111 11.81 -21.05 8.65
C GLY A 111 12.37 -22.17 9.53
N LEU A 112 11.48 -23.00 10.08
CA LEU A 112 11.81 -24.07 11.05
C LEU A 112 11.68 -25.48 10.46
N GLY A 113 11.06 -25.63 9.28
CA GLY A 113 10.76 -26.95 8.70
C GLY A 113 9.58 -27.66 9.37
N GLU A 114 8.87 -27.00 10.29
CA GLU A 114 7.70 -27.56 10.98
C GLU A 114 6.55 -27.73 9.99
N LYS A 115 6.23 -28.99 9.66
CA LYS A 115 5.14 -29.29 8.72
C LYS A 115 3.79 -28.91 9.35
N PRO A 116 2.90 -28.22 8.62
CA PRO A 116 1.53 -28.00 9.06
C PRO A 116 0.81 -29.33 9.32
N ALA A 117 -0.14 -29.33 10.25
CA ALA A 117 -0.92 -30.51 10.60
C ALA A 117 -1.61 -31.11 9.36
N PRO A 118 -1.68 -32.45 9.22
CA PRO A 118 -2.35 -33.08 8.10
C PRO A 118 -3.86 -32.84 8.17
N GLY A 119 -4.48 -32.50 7.04
CA GLY A 119 -5.92 -32.27 6.94
C GLY A 119 -6.27 -31.41 5.74
N ILE A 120 -7.52 -31.53 5.27
CA ILE A 120 -8.07 -30.68 4.21
C ILE A 120 -8.78 -29.50 4.87
N VAL A 121 -9.70 -29.71 5.82
CA VAL A 121 -10.41 -28.62 6.50
C VAL A 121 -9.61 -28.14 7.70
N HIS A 122 -8.69 -27.20 7.47
CA HIS A 122 -7.93 -26.59 8.57
C HIS A 122 -7.75 -25.09 8.37
N ALA A 123 -8.20 -24.31 9.34
CA ALA A 123 -7.90 -22.89 9.49
C ALA A 123 -7.24 -22.72 10.86
N PRO A 124 -5.93 -23.01 10.99
CA PRO A 124 -5.25 -22.93 12.27
C PRO A 124 -5.33 -21.50 12.80
N PHE A 125 -5.76 -21.35 14.04
CA PHE A 125 -5.72 -20.07 14.73
C PHE A 125 -5.38 -20.31 16.20
N GLY A 126 -4.20 -19.90 16.60
CA GLY A 126 -3.72 -19.97 17.97
C GLY A 126 -2.63 -18.94 18.23
N ASP A 127 -1.73 -19.25 19.16
CA ASP A 127 -0.71 -18.32 19.64
C ASP A 127 0.22 -17.79 18.53
N GLY A 128 0.52 -18.62 17.53
CA GLY A 128 1.40 -18.22 16.42
C GLY A 128 0.76 -17.15 15.53
N GLU A 129 -0.51 -17.35 15.20
CA GLU A 129 -1.32 -16.47 14.36
C GLU A 129 -1.64 -15.15 15.09
N LEU A 130 -1.97 -15.22 16.38
CA LEU A 130 -2.16 -14.04 17.22
C LEU A 130 -0.90 -13.21 17.32
N ARG A 131 0.27 -13.86 17.47
CA ARG A 131 1.57 -13.17 17.46
C ARG A 131 1.88 -12.55 16.12
N PHE A 132 1.57 -13.22 15.00
CA PHE A 132 1.71 -12.65 13.67
C PHE A 132 0.86 -11.37 13.51
N LEU A 133 -0.40 -11.43 13.95
CA LEU A 133 -1.31 -10.29 13.91
C LEU A 133 -0.81 -9.14 14.79
N ALA A 134 -0.45 -9.43 16.04
CA ALA A 134 0.07 -8.45 16.98
C ALA A 134 1.36 -7.80 16.46
N ALA A 135 2.29 -8.59 15.91
CA ALA A 135 3.55 -8.09 15.37
C ALA A 135 3.34 -7.24 14.10
N SER A 136 2.42 -7.66 13.22
CA SER A 136 2.07 -6.91 12.01
C SER A 136 1.37 -5.61 12.35
N LEU A 137 0.41 -5.65 13.29
CA LEU A 137 -0.29 -4.48 13.80
C LEU A 137 0.68 -3.54 14.52
N PHE A 138 1.57 -4.06 15.36
CA PHE A 138 2.60 -3.25 16.02
C PHE A 138 3.52 -2.60 15.01
N SER A 139 3.97 -3.32 13.97
CA SER A 139 4.81 -2.73 12.91
C SER A 139 4.08 -1.60 12.18
N LEU A 140 2.81 -1.83 11.83
CA LEU A 140 1.98 -0.84 11.16
C LEU A 140 1.72 0.38 12.06
N LEU A 141 1.35 0.17 13.32
CA LEU A 141 1.12 1.24 14.30
C LEU A 141 2.41 1.99 14.62
N PHE A 142 3.54 1.31 14.72
CA PHE A 142 4.84 1.93 14.94
C PHE A 142 5.17 2.88 13.79
N VAL A 143 5.01 2.42 12.55
CA VAL A 143 5.20 3.27 11.36
C VAL A 143 4.17 4.41 11.34
N ALA A 144 2.90 4.13 11.62
CA ALA A 144 1.85 5.14 11.60
C ALA A 144 2.03 6.21 12.68
N VAL A 145 2.36 5.83 13.91
CA VAL A 145 2.46 6.76 15.05
C VAL A 145 3.81 7.48 15.06
N LEU A 146 4.93 6.80 14.79
CA LEU A 146 6.25 7.43 14.92
C LEU A 146 6.73 8.09 13.64
N VAL A 147 6.18 7.72 12.48
CA VAL A 147 6.54 8.32 11.19
C VAL A 147 5.40 9.17 10.66
N PHE A 148 4.26 8.54 10.39
CA PHE A 148 3.17 9.22 9.71
C PHE A 148 2.56 10.33 10.58
N GLY A 149 2.38 10.10 11.88
CA GLY A 149 1.84 11.08 12.82
C GLY A 149 2.64 12.40 12.86
N PRO A 150 3.93 12.40 13.24
CA PRO A 150 4.77 13.59 13.27
C PRO A 150 4.87 14.29 11.92
N VAL A 151 5.00 13.52 10.84
CA VAL A 151 5.01 14.07 9.47
C VAL A 151 3.70 14.79 9.16
N ALA A 152 2.57 14.11 9.37
CA ALA A 152 1.25 14.63 9.04
C ALA A 152 0.96 15.88 9.87
N LEU A 153 1.29 15.86 11.17
CA LEU A 153 1.16 17.01 12.07
C LEU A 153 2.07 18.17 11.67
N THR A 154 3.34 17.91 11.36
CA THR A 154 4.29 18.96 10.95
C THR A 154 3.86 19.59 9.64
N THR A 155 3.46 18.76 8.67
CA THR A 155 2.92 19.21 7.39
C THR A 155 1.66 20.03 7.60
N PHE A 156 0.74 19.54 8.43
CA PHE A 156 -0.50 20.22 8.82
C PHE A 156 -0.24 21.61 9.42
N TYR A 157 0.58 21.70 10.46
CA TYR A 157 0.82 22.97 11.15
C TYR A 157 1.59 23.94 10.27
N THR A 158 2.60 23.47 9.55
CA THR A 158 3.37 24.30 8.61
C THR A 158 2.45 24.90 7.56
N LEU A 159 1.64 24.06 6.92
CA LEU A 159 0.69 24.51 5.91
C LEU A 159 -0.32 25.48 6.55
N LYS A 160 -0.96 25.12 7.66
CA LYS A 160 -1.91 25.99 8.37
C LYS A 160 -1.34 27.38 8.69
N TYR A 161 -0.10 27.49 9.15
CA TYR A 161 0.51 28.80 9.47
C TYR A 161 0.86 29.60 8.22
N ILE A 162 1.37 28.95 7.16
CA ILE A 162 1.58 29.61 5.87
C ILE A 162 0.24 30.12 5.31
N ALA A 163 -0.83 29.34 5.47
CA ALA A 163 -2.18 29.74 5.09
C ALA A 163 -2.59 31.05 5.74
N ALA A 164 -2.53 31.03 7.07
CA ALA A 164 -2.99 32.12 7.90
C ALA A 164 -2.18 33.39 7.57
N ALA A 165 -0.87 33.26 7.38
CA ALA A 165 0.00 34.37 7.00
C ALA A 165 -0.35 34.95 5.62
N LEU A 166 -0.60 34.11 4.62
CA LEU A 166 -0.94 34.56 3.25
C LEU A 166 -2.37 35.14 3.16
N SER A 167 -3.29 34.69 4.02
CA SER A 167 -4.68 35.16 4.06
C SER A 167 -4.88 36.46 4.84
N GLN A 168 -3.85 37.00 5.51
CA GLN A 168 -3.98 38.28 6.19
C GLN A 168 -4.20 39.39 5.16
N THR A 169 -5.14 40.28 5.45
CA THR A 169 -5.39 41.48 4.64
C THR A 169 -4.46 42.59 5.09
N MET A 170 -3.95 43.35 4.13
CA MET A 170 -3.17 44.55 4.39
C MET A 170 -3.59 45.68 3.44
N ALA A 171 -3.46 46.91 3.93
CA ALA A 171 -3.61 48.09 3.11
C ALA A 171 -2.35 48.24 2.26
N SER A 172 -2.50 48.12 0.94
CA SER A 172 -1.46 48.44 -0.02
C SER A 172 -1.73 49.81 -0.64
N PHE A 173 -0.67 50.53 -0.94
CA PHE A 173 -0.71 51.76 -1.74
C PHE A 173 -0.17 51.41 -3.13
N PRO A 174 -1.03 51.17 -4.14
CA PRO A 174 -0.59 50.74 -5.47
C PRO A 174 0.28 51.79 -6.17
N ASN A 175 0.10 53.06 -5.80
CA ASN A 175 0.91 54.17 -6.26
C ASN A 175 1.61 54.83 -5.05
N PRO A 176 2.95 54.72 -4.93
CA PRO A 176 3.69 55.29 -3.81
C PRO A 176 3.61 56.82 -3.74
N GLU A 177 3.18 57.49 -4.81
CA GLU A 177 3.01 58.95 -4.87
C GLU A 177 1.58 59.43 -4.55
N SER A 178 0.61 58.53 -4.32
CA SER A 178 -0.79 58.87 -4.05
C SER A 178 -1.26 58.28 -2.71
N LEU A 179 -1.50 59.15 -1.73
CA LEU A 179 -2.11 58.79 -0.44
C LEU A 179 -3.62 58.51 -0.54
N HIS A 180 -4.24 58.74 -1.71
CA HIS A 180 -5.69 58.70 -1.88
C HIS A 180 -6.24 57.35 -2.39
N THR A 181 -5.36 56.43 -2.78
CA THR A 181 -5.73 55.10 -3.30
C THR A 181 -5.20 54.03 -2.35
N ILE A 182 -6.03 53.66 -1.38
CA ILE A 182 -5.79 52.53 -0.47
C ILE A 182 -6.55 51.33 -1.03
N GLU A 183 -5.82 50.28 -1.39
CA GLU A 183 -6.41 49.01 -1.79
C GLU A 183 -6.22 47.98 -0.67
N ILE A 184 -7.30 47.29 -0.31
CA ILE A 184 -7.22 46.19 0.66
C ILE A 184 -6.91 44.92 -0.14
N THR A 185 -5.65 44.49 -0.06
CA THR A 185 -5.16 43.28 -0.76
C THR A 185 -4.78 42.23 0.28
N THR A 186 -4.66 40.97 -0.13
CA THR A 186 -4.09 39.93 0.74
C THR A 186 -2.57 39.96 0.69
N VAL A 187 -1.92 39.55 1.78
CA VAL A 187 -0.46 39.33 1.80
C VAL A 187 -0.04 38.39 0.66
N GLY A 188 -0.85 37.37 0.35
CA GLY A 188 -0.62 36.48 -0.78
C GLY A 188 -0.55 37.18 -2.13
N ASP A 189 -1.49 38.08 -2.42
CA ASP A 189 -1.56 38.78 -3.71
C ASP A 189 -0.42 39.78 -3.85
N ALA A 190 -0.13 40.58 -2.82
CA ALA A 190 0.99 41.52 -2.85
C ALA A 190 2.37 40.82 -2.93
N VAL A 191 2.51 39.65 -2.30
CA VAL A 191 3.71 38.82 -2.42
C VAL A 191 3.85 38.22 -3.83
N ALA A 192 2.72 37.94 -4.50
CA ALA A 192 2.73 37.53 -5.90
C ALA A 192 3.12 38.69 -6.84
N GLU A 193 2.58 39.89 -6.61
CA GLU A 193 2.87 41.10 -7.37
C GLU A 193 4.32 41.58 -7.21
N SER A 194 4.88 41.47 -6.01
CA SER A 194 6.30 41.76 -5.73
C SER A 194 7.26 40.69 -6.25
N GLY A 195 6.76 39.61 -6.85
CA GLY A 195 7.56 38.50 -7.34
C GLY A 195 8.20 37.64 -6.24
N GLN A 196 7.84 37.85 -4.97
CA GLN A 196 8.40 37.14 -3.81
C GLN A 196 7.64 35.86 -3.42
N SER A 197 6.62 35.48 -4.20
CA SER A 197 5.83 34.26 -4.00
C SER A 197 6.67 33.00 -3.88
N TRP A 198 7.87 32.96 -4.47
CA TRP A 198 8.81 31.85 -4.37
C TRP A 198 9.29 31.57 -2.93
N ILE A 199 9.33 32.57 -2.04
CA ILE A 199 9.73 32.38 -0.63
C ILE A 199 8.71 31.47 0.08
N TYR A 200 7.42 31.81 -0.04
CA TYR A 200 6.34 31.02 0.55
C TYR A 200 6.10 29.72 -0.21
N ASN A 201 6.28 29.73 -1.54
CA ASN A 201 6.04 28.57 -2.40
C ASN A 201 7.16 27.52 -2.34
N ARG A 202 8.40 27.91 -2.06
CA ARG A 202 9.58 27.03 -2.10
C ARG A 202 10.40 27.06 -0.82
N ILE A 203 10.82 28.23 -0.33
CA ILE A 203 11.72 28.32 0.84
C ILE A 203 11.07 27.77 2.11
N ILE A 204 9.88 28.24 2.49
CA ILE A 204 9.27 27.83 3.77
C ILE A 204 9.01 26.31 3.81
N PRO A 205 8.45 25.67 2.77
CA PRO A 205 8.35 24.21 2.69
C PRO A 205 9.71 23.51 2.78
N LEU A 206 10.74 24.02 2.10
CA LEU A 206 12.10 23.48 2.16
C LEU A 206 12.67 23.56 3.58
N ALA A 207 12.52 24.71 4.25
CA ALA A 207 12.98 24.92 5.61
C ALA A 207 12.27 23.99 6.61
N ALA A 208 10.99 23.73 6.41
CA ALA A 208 10.20 22.85 7.28
C ALA A 208 10.42 21.36 7.01
N ALA A 209 10.82 20.97 5.80
CA ALA A 209 11.18 19.60 5.46
C ALA A 209 12.67 19.29 5.66
N ALA A 210 13.52 20.32 5.77
CA ALA A 210 14.96 20.17 6.05
C ALA A 210 15.24 19.32 7.30
N PRO A 211 14.53 19.46 8.44
CA PRO A 211 14.72 18.58 9.59
C PRO A 211 14.48 17.10 9.27
N LEU A 212 13.47 16.78 8.46
CA LEU A 212 13.17 15.40 8.05
C LEU A 212 14.22 14.85 7.08
N ALA A 213 14.72 15.68 6.17
CA ALA A 213 15.80 15.30 5.26
C ALA A 213 17.12 15.09 6.03
N ILE A 214 17.39 15.93 7.03
CA ILE A 214 18.52 15.76 7.96
C ILE A 214 18.35 14.48 8.77
N LEU A 215 17.17 14.19 9.31
CA LEU A 215 16.89 12.94 10.02
C LEU A 215 17.09 11.72 9.13
N PHE A 216 16.61 11.77 7.88
CA PHE A 216 16.83 10.69 6.90
C PHE A 216 18.32 10.50 6.61
N TRP A 217 19.07 11.58 6.40
CA TRP A 217 20.51 11.52 6.22
C TRP A 217 21.23 10.97 7.47
N LEU A 218 20.86 11.41 8.67
CA LEU A 218 21.41 10.91 9.93
C LEU A 218 21.12 9.41 10.09
N PHE A 219 19.91 8.97 9.75
CA PHE A 219 19.59 7.53 9.74
C PHE A 219 20.52 6.77 8.81
N LEU A 220 20.75 7.24 7.58
CA LEU A 220 21.69 6.60 6.66
C LEU A 220 23.13 6.65 7.18
N PHE A 221 23.56 7.79 7.72
CA PHE A 221 24.92 8.00 8.24
C PHE A 221 25.25 7.03 9.39
N PHE A 222 24.38 6.94 10.39
CA PHE A 222 24.54 5.99 11.50
C PHE A 222 24.36 4.55 11.02
N HIS A 223 23.46 4.31 10.07
CA HIS A 223 23.22 2.97 9.53
C HIS A 223 24.43 2.38 8.82
N PHE A 224 25.16 3.21 8.07
CA PHE A 224 26.36 2.79 7.34
C PHE A 224 27.65 2.87 8.14
N ALA A 225 27.57 3.13 9.45
CA ALA A 225 28.73 3.15 10.35
C ALA A 225 29.50 1.81 10.34
N PRO A 226 30.84 1.81 10.56
CA PRO A 226 31.68 0.61 10.52
C PRO A 226 31.26 -0.42 11.57
N GLU A 227 30.82 0.05 12.75
CA GLU A 227 30.29 -0.77 13.84
C GLU A 227 29.06 -1.61 13.42
N ASN A 228 28.31 -1.14 12.42
CA ASN A 228 27.13 -1.82 11.89
C ASN A 228 27.44 -2.78 10.74
N ARG A 229 28.73 -3.05 10.45
CA ARG A 229 29.19 -3.95 9.40
C ARG A 229 30.01 -5.10 10.01
N PRO A 230 29.52 -6.36 9.96
CA PRO A 230 30.36 -7.48 10.34
C PRO A 230 31.53 -7.56 9.35
N ASN A 231 32.76 -7.50 9.88
CA ASN A 231 34.03 -7.55 9.14
C ASN A 231 34.36 -6.30 8.30
N ALA A 232 33.95 -5.10 8.72
CA ALA A 232 34.49 -3.90 8.09
C ALA A 232 36.01 -3.82 8.31
N PRO A 233 36.83 -3.59 7.25
CA PRO A 233 38.20 -3.14 7.45
C PRO A 233 38.20 -1.82 8.23
N GLU A 234 39.37 -1.46 8.79
CA GLU A 234 39.64 -0.30 9.65
C GLU A 234 38.72 0.92 9.41
N PRO A 235 38.38 1.70 10.45
CA PRO A 235 37.38 2.76 10.37
C PRO A 235 37.68 3.73 9.22
N GLY A 236 37.01 3.51 8.08
CA GLY A 236 37.18 4.35 6.91
C GLY A 236 36.82 5.80 7.22
N ASN A 237 37.44 6.73 6.48
CA ASN A 237 37.31 8.17 6.70
C ASN A 237 35.85 8.61 6.93
N ALA A 238 35.56 9.09 8.14
CA ALA A 238 34.22 9.47 8.56
C ALA A 238 33.62 10.59 7.70
N VAL A 239 34.46 11.48 7.17
CA VAL A 239 34.05 12.57 6.27
C VAL A 239 33.61 12.00 4.92
N LEU A 240 34.38 11.06 4.35
CA LEU A 240 34.00 10.42 3.09
C LEU A 240 32.69 9.63 3.23
N ARG A 241 32.46 8.99 4.39
CA ARG A 241 31.18 8.35 4.70
C ARG A 241 30.03 9.37 4.77
N ALA A 242 30.21 10.46 5.51
CA ALA A 242 29.21 11.52 5.61
C ALA A 242 28.83 12.09 4.23
N LEU A 243 29.82 12.37 3.39
CA LEU A 243 29.63 12.88 2.03
C LEU A 243 28.93 11.87 1.12
N THR A 244 29.32 10.60 1.16
CA THR A 244 28.69 9.55 0.35
C THR A 244 27.25 9.27 0.77
N THR A 245 26.96 9.17 2.07
CA THR A 245 25.58 8.99 2.55
C THR A 245 24.72 10.23 2.31
N PHE A 246 25.31 11.42 2.34
CA PHE A 246 24.64 12.67 1.97
C PHE A 246 24.28 12.70 0.48
N ALA A 247 25.24 12.42 -0.40
CA ALA A 247 25.01 12.38 -1.84
C ALA A 247 23.91 11.36 -2.21
N VAL A 248 23.94 10.16 -1.61
CA VAL A 248 22.90 9.14 -1.81
C VAL A 248 21.54 9.63 -1.30
N ALA A 249 21.49 10.25 -0.12
CA ALA A 249 20.23 10.80 0.42
C ALA A 249 19.63 11.85 -0.53
N VAL A 250 20.45 12.79 -1.01
CA VAL A 250 20.04 13.84 -1.94
C VAL A 250 19.54 13.25 -3.26
N LEU A 251 20.26 12.28 -3.84
CA LEU A 251 19.85 11.62 -5.08
C LEU A 251 18.52 10.88 -4.94
N LEU A 252 18.31 10.16 -3.83
CA LEU A 252 17.05 9.47 -3.55
C LEU A 252 15.90 10.47 -3.40
N LEU A 253 16.09 11.51 -2.59
CA LEU A 253 15.08 12.55 -2.38
C LEU A 253 14.74 13.29 -3.67
N ALA A 254 15.72 13.66 -4.48
CA ALA A 254 15.51 14.32 -5.77
C ALA A 254 14.76 13.40 -6.75
N GLY A 255 15.19 12.14 -6.90
CA GLY A 255 14.56 11.19 -7.80
C GLY A 255 13.10 10.92 -7.46
N ALA A 256 12.78 10.72 -6.17
CA ALA A 256 11.39 10.56 -5.77
C ALA A 256 10.59 11.85 -5.86
N TYR A 257 11.20 13.02 -5.64
CA TYR A 257 10.51 14.29 -5.87
C TYR A 257 10.01 14.41 -7.30
N PHE A 258 10.87 14.12 -8.29
CA PHE A 258 10.47 14.12 -9.69
C PHE A 258 9.40 13.06 -9.98
N PHE A 259 9.55 11.84 -9.44
CA PHE A 259 8.57 10.77 -9.63
C PHE A 259 7.21 11.07 -8.99
N PHE A 260 7.18 11.54 -7.75
CA PHE A 260 5.94 11.92 -7.06
C PHE A 260 5.30 13.15 -7.69
N ALA A 261 6.11 14.13 -8.15
CA ALA A 261 5.59 15.29 -8.87
C ALA A 261 4.84 14.84 -10.12
N GLU A 262 5.42 13.95 -10.91
CA GLU A 262 4.77 13.40 -12.11
C GLU A 262 3.48 12.61 -11.77
N LEU A 263 3.55 11.74 -10.77
CA LEU A 263 2.43 10.87 -10.38
C LEU A 263 1.28 11.63 -9.74
N MET A 264 1.57 12.61 -8.88
CA MET A 264 0.55 13.48 -8.30
C MET A 264 0.02 14.44 -9.37
N LEU A 265 0.83 15.12 -10.16
CA LEU A 265 0.31 16.08 -11.15
C LEU A 265 -0.61 15.40 -12.19
N SER A 266 -0.33 14.14 -12.55
CA SER A 266 -1.19 13.34 -13.44
C SER A 266 -2.48 12.83 -12.75
N ARG A 267 -2.39 12.21 -11.57
CA ARG A 267 -3.55 11.64 -10.83
C ARG A 267 -4.41 12.66 -10.10
N PHE A 268 -3.83 13.79 -9.70
CA PHE A 268 -4.50 14.82 -8.91
C PHE A 268 -5.44 15.64 -9.79
N ARG A 269 -5.12 15.85 -11.08
CA ARG A 269 -6.05 16.41 -12.09
C ARG A 269 -7.33 15.59 -12.25
N GLU A 270 -7.26 14.27 -12.07
CA GLU A 270 -8.41 13.37 -12.22
C GLU A 270 -9.27 13.23 -10.93
N ASN A 271 -8.71 13.50 -9.74
CA ASN A 271 -9.35 13.21 -8.44
C ASN A 271 -9.92 14.43 -7.67
N VAL A 272 -9.76 15.66 -8.17
CA VAL A 272 -10.27 16.88 -7.48
C VAL A 272 -11.79 16.83 -7.23
N GLY A 273 -12.56 16.12 -8.06
CA GLY A 273 -14.00 15.94 -7.86
C GLY A 273 -14.40 15.10 -6.62
N PHE A 274 -13.54 14.20 -6.16
CA PHE A 274 -13.84 13.31 -5.02
C PHE A 274 -13.72 14.03 -3.66
N LEU A 275 -12.81 15.00 -3.55
CA LEU A 275 -12.51 15.66 -2.27
C LEU A 275 -13.52 16.76 -1.91
N GLY A 276 -14.14 17.41 -2.89
CA GLY A 276 -15.28 18.31 -2.67
C GLY A 276 -16.52 17.58 -2.12
N TYR A 277 -16.66 16.29 -2.41
CA TYR A 277 -17.70 15.44 -1.87
C TYR A 277 -17.37 14.96 -0.45
N VAL A 278 -16.09 14.77 -0.11
CA VAL A 278 -15.68 14.38 1.25
C VAL A 278 -15.89 15.53 2.25
N SER A 279 -15.70 16.79 1.85
CA SER A 279 -15.88 17.95 2.73
C SER A 279 -17.34 18.23 3.10
N SER A 280 -18.28 18.10 2.16
CA SER A 280 -19.70 18.46 2.34
C SER A 280 -20.46 17.62 3.37
N LEU A 281 -19.80 16.63 3.92
CA LEU A 281 -20.44 15.50 4.56
C LEU A 281 -19.83 15.19 5.93
N PHE A 282 -18.72 15.84 6.27
CA PHE A 282 -18.28 16.01 7.66
C PHE A 282 -18.94 17.21 8.34
N ASP A 283 -19.36 18.23 7.57
CA ASP A 283 -20.20 19.33 8.07
C ASP A 283 -21.55 18.82 8.62
N ALA A 284 -22.02 17.66 8.15
CA ALA A 284 -23.24 17.01 8.62
C ALA A 284 -23.09 16.26 9.96
N ALA A 285 -21.86 15.97 10.42
CA ALA A 285 -21.59 15.10 11.57
C ALA A 285 -21.24 15.84 12.88
N ASN A 286 -21.24 17.18 12.90
CA ASN A 286 -20.90 18.02 14.07
C ASN A 286 -19.57 17.69 14.78
N LEU A 287 -18.68 16.90 14.17
CA LEU A 287 -17.32 16.72 14.62
C LEU A 287 -16.53 17.97 14.23
N ASN A 288 -15.98 18.70 15.21
CA ASN A 288 -15.13 19.88 14.96
C ASN A 288 -13.75 19.45 14.40
N MET A 289 -13.80 18.92 13.18
CA MET A 289 -12.67 18.65 12.30
C MET A 289 -12.39 19.85 11.42
N THR A 290 -13.00 21.01 11.70
CA THR A 290 -12.81 22.27 10.97
C THR A 290 -11.34 22.60 10.81
N GLY A 291 -10.48 22.25 11.78
CA GLY A 291 -9.02 22.34 11.66
C GLY A 291 -8.44 21.39 10.62
N VAL A 292 -8.85 20.12 10.61
CA VAL A 292 -8.42 19.06 9.67
C VAL A 292 -8.95 19.30 8.26
N LEU A 293 -10.22 19.69 8.10
CA LEU A 293 -10.84 20.03 6.83
C LEU A 293 -10.32 21.33 6.25
N LYS A 294 -10.15 22.39 7.07
CA LYS A 294 -9.44 23.60 6.62
C LYS A 294 -8.00 23.28 6.27
N SER A 295 -7.34 22.35 6.96
CA SER A 295 -5.99 21.95 6.58
C SER A 295 -5.93 21.14 5.30
N LEU A 296 -6.90 20.27 5.04
CA LEU A 296 -6.96 19.47 3.82
C LEU A 296 -7.30 20.38 2.65
N ASN A 297 -8.31 21.23 2.78
CA ASN A 297 -8.66 22.24 1.77
C ASN A 297 -7.52 23.24 1.55
N PHE A 298 -6.82 23.65 2.61
CA PHE A 298 -5.63 24.49 2.50
C PHE A 298 -4.43 23.76 1.88
N THR A 299 -4.20 22.49 2.22
CA THR A 299 -3.16 21.62 1.62
C THR A 299 -3.45 21.40 0.14
N MET A 300 -4.73 21.36 -0.24
CA MET A 300 -5.21 21.22 -1.63
C MET A 300 -5.17 22.54 -2.41
N GLN A 301 -5.25 23.69 -1.74
CA GLN A 301 -5.07 25.03 -2.33
C GLN A 301 -3.61 25.49 -2.30
N ALA A 302 -2.76 24.85 -1.49
CA ALA A 302 -1.33 25.11 -1.46
C ALA A 302 -0.70 24.69 -2.80
N PRO A 303 0.27 25.46 -3.32
CA PRO A 303 1.00 25.09 -4.53
C PRO A 303 1.50 23.65 -4.38
N SER A 304 1.11 22.78 -5.30
CA SER A 304 1.34 21.32 -5.29
C SER A 304 2.77 20.89 -4.89
N ALA A 305 3.77 21.74 -5.17
CA ALA A 305 5.15 21.57 -4.75
C ALA A 305 5.35 21.41 -3.22
N ARG A 306 4.53 22.04 -2.38
CA ARG A 306 4.66 22.00 -0.91
C ARG A 306 4.31 20.61 -0.37
N VAL A 307 3.18 20.05 -0.81
CA VAL A 307 2.69 18.72 -0.41
C VAL A 307 3.57 17.62 -0.97
N LEU A 308 4.05 17.82 -2.20
CA LEU A 308 4.98 16.91 -2.87
C LEU A 308 6.28 16.73 -2.07
N PHE A 309 6.87 17.83 -1.58
CA PHE A 309 8.15 17.75 -0.88
C PHE A 309 8.05 17.05 0.49
N PHE A 310 7.03 17.38 1.29
CA PHE A 310 6.76 16.65 2.55
C PHE A 310 6.38 15.19 2.30
N GLY A 311 5.60 14.90 1.25
CA GLY A 311 5.24 13.54 0.88
C GLY A 311 6.47 12.69 0.52
N VAL A 312 7.43 13.27 -0.20
CA VAL A 312 8.64 12.57 -0.66
C VAL A 312 9.58 12.20 0.49
N VAL A 313 9.91 13.14 1.38
CA VAL A 313 10.83 12.85 2.49
C VAL A 313 10.21 11.82 3.43
N SER A 314 8.92 11.99 3.72
CA SER A 314 8.17 11.09 4.58
C SER A 314 7.99 9.71 4.00
N PHE A 315 7.80 9.61 2.68
CA PHE A 315 7.80 8.34 1.96
C PHE A 315 9.10 7.57 2.21
N PHE A 316 10.27 8.21 2.15
CA PHE A 316 11.53 7.51 2.39
C PHE A 316 11.76 7.12 3.84
N VAL A 317 11.43 7.98 4.81
CA VAL A 317 11.52 7.64 6.23
C VAL A 317 10.60 6.45 6.53
N MET A 318 9.37 6.47 5.98
CA MET A 318 8.41 5.38 6.12
C MET A 318 8.92 4.09 5.49
N ASN A 319 9.41 4.12 4.24
CA ASN A 319 9.96 2.94 3.59
C ASN A 319 11.16 2.39 4.34
N TYR A 320 12.06 3.24 4.85
CA TYR A 320 13.20 2.83 5.63
C TYR A 320 12.78 2.09 6.92
N ILE A 321 11.84 2.65 7.70
CA ILE A 321 11.36 2.03 8.93
C ILE A 321 10.54 0.76 8.64
N SER A 322 9.69 0.79 7.62
CA SER A 322 8.94 -0.38 7.16
C SER A 322 9.87 -1.52 6.74
N LEU A 323 10.95 -1.24 6.01
CA LEU A 323 11.96 -2.23 5.64
C LEU A 323 12.67 -2.80 6.88
N ARG A 324 12.94 -1.97 7.89
CA ARG A 324 13.54 -2.42 9.15
C ARG A 324 12.64 -3.36 9.95
N LEU A 325 11.34 -3.08 9.97
CA LEU A 325 10.35 -3.89 10.68
C LEU A 325 9.76 -5.01 9.81
N PHE A 326 10.10 -5.06 8.52
CA PHE A 326 9.53 -6.02 7.58
C PHE A 326 9.68 -7.46 8.07
N ALA A 327 10.88 -7.85 8.53
CA ALA A 327 11.12 -9.21 8.99
C ALA A 327 10.45 -9.56 10.34
N TYR A 328 9.94 -8.56 11.09
CA TYR A 328 9.48 -8.73 12.47
C TYR A 328 8.37 -9.77 12.62
N PRO A 329 7.27 -9.75 11.83
CA PRO A 329 6.22 -10.76 11.98
C PRO A 329 6.73 -12.18 11.75
N GLY A 330 7.66 -12.37 10.79
CA GLY A 330 8.26 -13.67 10.52
C GLY A 330 9.13 -14.18 11.68
N VAL A 331 9.96 -13.31 12.24
CA VAL A 331 10.85 -13.65 13.37
C VAL A 331 10.04 -14.00 14.62
N VAL A 332 9.02 -13.19 14.94
CA VAL A 332 8.16 -13.41 16.12
C VAL A 332 7.45 -14.76 16.05
N VAL A 333 6.92 -15.10 14.87
CA VAL A 333 6.20 -16.36 14.65
C VAL A 333 7.13 -17.56 14.84
N CYS A 334 8.36 -17.50 14.32
CA CYS A 334 9.33 -18.58 14.46
C CYS A 334 9.91 -18.68 15.89
N ARG A 335 10.23 -17.56 16.54
CA ARG A 335 10.81 -17.55 17.90
C ARG A 335 9.79 -17.74 19.01
N LYS A 336 8.48 -17.64 18.70
CA LYS A 336 7.40 -17.63 19.71
C LYS A 336 7.56 -16.52 20.76
N SER A 337 8.21 -15.41 20.41
CA SER A 337 8.51 -14.28 21.30
C SER A 337 8.31 -12.96 20.58
N MET A 338 7.74 -11.96 21.27
CA MET A 338 7.54 -10.60 20.74
C MET A 338 8.81 -9.73 20.81
N ALA A 339 9.93 -10.27 21.30
CA ALA A 339 11.18 -9.52 21.40
C ALA A 339 11.70 -9.11 20.01
N LEU A 340 12.18 -7.87 19.90
CA LEU A 340 12.78 -7.33 18.66
C LEU A 340 14.19 -7.87 18.37
N GLY A 341 14.73 -8.73 19.25
CA GLY A 341 16.06 -9.32 19.09
C GLY A 341 16.17 -10.09 17.77
N GLY A 342 17.27 -9.89 17.04
CA GLY A 342 17.52 -10.54 15.74
C GLY A 342 16.89 -9.86 14.54
N VAL A 343 15.76 -9.16 14.67
CA VAL A 343 15.06 -8.48 13.56
C VAL A 343 15.98 -7.48 12.86
N PHE A 344 16.67 -6.64 13.64
CA PHE A 344 17.54 -5.62 13.10
C PHE A 344 18.80 -6.18 12.46
N SER A 345 19.24 -7.40 12.80
CA SER A 345 20.43 -8.01 12.20
C SER A 345 20.27 -8.20 10.68
N VAL A 346 19.06 -8.57 10.24
CA VAL A 346 18.69 -8.77 8.83
C VAL A 346 18.76 -7.46 8.05
N THR A 347 18.55 -6.34 8.72
CA THR A 347 18.50 -5.02 8.09
C THR A 347 19.77 -4.21 8.32
N ARG A 348 20.83 -4.75 8.96
CA ARG A 348 22.09 -4.01 9.22
C ARG A 348 22.88 -3.66 7.94
N GLY A 349 23.43 -2.45 7.91
CA GLY A 349 24.35 -1.98 6.87
C GLY A 349 23.77 -2.11 5.46
N TRP A 350 24.53 -2.70 4.54
CA TRP A 350 24.08 -2.87 3.14
C TRP A 350 22.92 -3.85 2.99
N ASN A 351 22.59 -4.65 4.01
CA ASN A 351 21.49 -5.60 3.92
C ASN A 351 20.12 -4.92 3.77
N ILE A 352 19.92 -3.69 4.26
CA ILE A 352 18.65 -2.98 4.05
C ILE A 352 18.39 -2.69 2.57
N LEU A 353 19.43 -2.28 1.84
CA LEU A 353 19.33 -2.02 0.41
C LEU A 353 19.13 -3.31 -0.37
N ARG A 354 19.81 -4.39 0.04
CA ARG A 354 19.60 -5.72 -0.55
C ARG A 354 18.17 -6.21 -0.29
N LEU A 355 17.64 -6.00 0.91
CA LEU A 355 16.26 -6.34 1.26
C LEU A 355 15.26 -5.54 0.41
N ALA A 356 15.49 -4.24 0.23
CA ALA A 356 14.67 -3.42 -0.66
C ALA A 356 14.66 -3.99 -2.09
N VAL A 357 15.84 -4.30 -2.64
CA VAL A 357 15.96 -4.90 -3.98
C VAL A 357 15.25 -6.26 -4.05
N ILE A 358 15.39 -7.12 -3.04
CA ILE A 358 14.71 -8.42 -2.97
C ILE A 358 13.18 -8.23 -3.01
N LEU A 359 12.65 -7.32 -2.19
CA LEU A 359 11.22 -7.04 -2.13
C LEU A 359 10.69 -6.45 -3.43
N THR A 360 11.42 -5.50 -4.03
CA THR A 360 11.05 -4.94 -5.32
C THR A 360 11.08 -5.98 -6.43
N LEU A 361 12.11 -6.83 -6.49
CA LEU A 361 12.20 -7.89 -7.51
C LEU A 361 11.08 -8.91 -7.38
N ILE A 362 10.82 -9.42 -6.17
CA ILE A 362 9.73 -10.38 -5.92
C ILE A 362 8.38 -9.73 -6.22
N GLY A 363 8.13 -8.52 -5.71
CA GLY A 363 6.88 -7.80 -5.92
C GLY A 363 6.61 -7.51 -7.39
N LEU A 364 7.62 -7.00 -8.12
CA LEU A 364 7.53 -6.75 -9.55
C LEU A 364 7.27 -8.04 -10.33
N LEU A 365 7.99 -9.11 -10.04
CA LEU A 365 7.81 -10.40 -10.69
C LEU A 365 6.39 -10.92 -10.49
N LEU A 366 5.91 -10.95 -9.24
CA LEU A 366 4.56 -11.41 -8.92
C LEU A 366 3.49 -10.54 -9.60
N PHE A 367 3.68 -9.22 -9.61
CA PHE A 367 2.77 -8.28 -10.25
C PHE A 367 2.75 -8.46 -11.78
N VAL A 368 3.91 -8.53 -12.43
CA VAL A 368 4.00 -8.69 -13.89
C VAL A 368 3.36 -10.01 -14.31
N VAL A 369 3.63 -11.11 -13.59
CA VAL A 369 3.00 -12.39 -13.93
C VAL A 369 1.49 -12.32 -13.72
N GLN A 370 1.01 -11.76 -12.62
CA GLN A 370 -0.43 -11.66 -12.36
C GLN A 370 -1.15 -10.73 -13.34
N ALA A 371 -0.72 -9.48 -13.43
CA ALA A 371 -1.43 -8.44 -14.17
C ALA A 371 -1.22 -8.58 -15.68
N VAL A 372 0.02 -8.81 -16.11
CA VAL A 372 0.37 -8.83 -17.54
C VAL A 372 0.21 -10.24 -18.09
N VAL A 373 0.96 -11.21 -17.56
CA VAL A 373 1.01 -12.55 -18.16
C VAL A 373 -0.32 -13.28 -18.03
N LEU A 374 -0.87 -13.38 -16.82
CA LEU A 374 -2.12 -14.10 -16.58
C LEU A 374 -3.34 -13.31 -17.06
N ASN A 375 -3.55 -12.10 -16.52
CA ASN A 375 -4.79 -11.37 -16.74
C ASN A 375 -4.87 -10.60 -18.08
N ALA A 376 -3.77 -10.05 -18.59
CA ALA A 376 -3.80 -9.29 -19.83
C ALA A 376 -3.50 -10.13 -21.08
N VAL A 377 -2.69 -11.19 -20.96
CA VAL A 377 -2.28 -12.02 -22.11
C VAL A 377 -2.98 -13.38 -22.12
N LEU A 378 -2.68 -14.25 -21.15
CA LEU A 378 -3.06 -15.66 -21.20
C LEU A 378 -4.58 -15.86 -21.12
N LEU A 379 -5.25 -15.26 -20.13
CA LEU A 379 -6.69 -15.41 -19.97
C LEU A 379 -7.48 -14.80 -21.15
N PRO A 380 -7.19 -13.57 -21.63
CA PRO A 380 -7.89 -13.03 -22.80
C PRO A 380 -7.65 -13.83 -24.08
N LEU A 381 -6.43 -14.35 -24.28
CA LEU A 381 -6.10 -15.15 -25.46
C LEU A 381 -6.87 -16.47 -25.47
N VAL A 382 -6.94 -17.17 -24.32
CA VAL A 382 -7.75 -18.39 -24.22
C VAL A 382 -9.24 -18.09 -24.37
N LEU A 383 -9.74 -16.97 -23.82
CA LEU A 383 -11.14 -16.56 -24.04
C LEU A 383 -11.45 -16.35 -25.52
N ARG A 384 -10.55 -15.69 -26.28
CA ARG A 384 -10.74 -15.51 -27.73
C ARG A 384 -10.79 -16.84 -28.45
N SER A 385 -9.90 -17.78 -28.13
CA SER A 385 -9.93 -19.12 -28.69
C SER A 385 -11.22 -19.86 -28.36
N LEU A 386 -11.72 -19.74 -27.12
CA LEU A 386 -13.01 -20.32 -26.72
C LEU A 386 -14.20 -19.67 -27.44
N GLN A 387 -14.17 -18.36 -27.68
CA GLN A 387 -15.21 -17.69 -28.46
C GLN A 387 -15.23 -18.16 -29.91
N VAL A 388 -14.05 -18.39 -30.52
CA VAL A 388 -13.96 -18.97 -31.86
C VAL A 388 -14.53 -20.39 -31.86
N LEU A 389 -14.13 -21.24 -30.90
CA LEU A 389 -14.67 -22.60 -30.78
C LEU A 389 -16.18 -22.58 -30.57
N ALA A 390 -16.69 -21.74 -29.68
CA ALA A 390 -18.12 -21.64 -29.41
C ALA A 390 -18.91 -21.12 -30.62
N SER A 391 -18.36 -20.17 -31.39
CA SER A 391 -18.96 -19.73 -32.65
C SER A 391 -19.00 -20.85 -33.70
N ALA A 392 -17.93 -21.65 -33.79
CA ALA A 392 -17.89 -22.82 -34.68
C ALA A 392 -18.90 -23.90 -34.25
N THR A 393 -19.06 -24.14 -32.94
CA THR A 393 -20.07 -25.06 -32.39
C THR A 393 -21.48 -24.55 -32.66
N ALA A 394 -21.74 -23.25 -32.54
CA ALA A 394 -23.03 -22.64 -32.83
C ALA A 394 -23.41 -22.76 -34.31
N VAL A 395 -22.45 -22.56 -35.23
CA VAL A 395 -22.66 -22.75 -36.66
C VAL A 395 -22.91 -24.22 -37.00
N SER A 396 -22.11 -25.13 -36.44
CA SER A 396 -22.27 -26.58 -36.65
C SER A 396 -23.63 -27.09 -36.15
N THR A 397 -24.05 -26.69 -34.94
CA THR A 397 -25.36 -27.07 -34.40
C THR A 397 -26.52 -26.51 -35.22
N LYS A 398 -26.39 -25.28 -35.75
CA LYS A 398 -27.37 -24.71 -36.68
C LYS A 398 -27.51 -25.53 -37.96
N LEU A 399 -26.40 -26.04 -38.50
CA LEU A 399 -26.38 -26.86 -39.72
C LEU A 399 -26.95 -28.26 -39.50
N VAL A 400 -26.68 -28.88 -38.35
CA VAL A 400 -27.12 -30.25 -38.05
C VAL A 400 -28.56 -30.31 -37.53
N ASN A 401 -29.03 -29.28 -36.84
CA ASN A 401 -30.29 -29.31 -36.09
C ASN A 401 -31.38 -28.40 -36.70
N SER A 402 -31.49 -28.42 -38.03
CA SER A 402 -32.57 -27.73 -38.77
C SER A 402 -32.71 -26.23 -38.48
N GLY A 403 -31.59 -25.54 -38.24
CA GLY A 403 -31.58 -24.08 -38.03
C GLY A 403 -31.79 -23.61 -36.59
N VAL A 404 -31.99 -24.52 -35.62
CA VAL A 404 -32.09 -24.15 -34.20
C VAL A 404 -30.69 -23.92 -33.63
N THR A 405 -30.38 -22.67 -33.28
CA THR A 405 -29.12 -22.32 -32.61
C THR A 405 -29.16 -22.72 -31.14
N ALA A 406 -28.11 -23.37 -30.66
CA ALA A 406 -27.98 -23.72 -29.25
C ALA A 406 -27.58 -22.48 -28.42
N GLU A 407 -28.57 -21.63 -28.09
CA GLU A 407 -28.38 -20.36 -27.35
C GLU A 407 -27.73 -20.53 -25.97
N TRP A 408 -27.85 -21.73 -25.38
CA TRP A 408 -27.25 -22.08 -24.09
C TRP A 408 -25.74 -22.29 -24.15
N VAL A 409 -25.16 -22.53 -25.34
CA VAL A 409 -23.74 -22.89 -25.51
C VAL A 409 -22.82 -21.76 -25.06
N MET A 410 -23.08 -20.52 -25.50
CA MET A 410 -22.25 -19.37 -25.12
C MET A 410 -22.29 -19.08 -23.61
N PRO A 411 -23.45 -19.00 -22.94
CA PRO A 411 -23.52 -18.87 -21.48
C PRO A 411 -22.78 -19.98 -20.73
N PHE A 412 -22.90 -21.23 -21.17
CA PHE A 412 -22.21 -22.36 -20.55
C PHE A 412 -20.69 -22.24 -20.68
N PHE A 413 -20.16 -21.93 -21.87
CA PHE A 413 -18.73 -21.72 -22.07
C PHE A 413 -18.19 -20.55 -21.26
N VAL A 414 -18.93 -19.44 -21.15
CA VAL A 414 -18.58 -18.30 -20.30
C VAL A 414 -18.52 -18.71 -18.83
N TRP A 415 -19.48 -19.53 -18.37
CA TRP A 415 -19.50 -20.04 -17.00
C TRP A 415 -18.29 -20.94 -16.70
N VAL A 416 -18.02 -21.93 -17.56
CA VAL A 416 -16.85 -22.81 -17.44
C VAL A 416 -15.56 -21.98 -17.45
N TRP A 417 -15.47 -20.99 -18.34
CA TRP A 417 -14.30 -20.13 -18.44
C TRP A 417 -14.08 -19.28 -17.18
N ASN A 418 -15.16 -18.76 -16.59
CA ASN A 418 -15.08 -18.03 -15.33
C ASN A 418 -14.61 -18.92 -14.18
N ILE A 419 -15.02 -20.19 -14.13
CA ILE A 419 -14.51 -21.17 -13.15
C ILE A 419 -13.01 -21.37 -13.35
N ILE A 420 -12.55 -21.59 -14.58
CA ILE A 420 -11.12 -21.76 -14.88
C ILE A 420 -10.32 -20.53 -14.43
N LYS A 421 -10.80 -19.31 -14.74
CA LYS A 421 -10.19 -18.06 -14.27
C LYS A 421 -10.07 -18.00 -12.75
N ILE A 422 -11.13 -18.37 -12.03
CA ILE A 422 -11.12 -18.40 -10.57
C ILE A 422 -10.07 -19.39 -10.07
N LEU A 423 -10.04 -20.61 -10.61
CA LEU A 423 -9.07 -21.63 -10.21
C LEU A 423 -7.62 -21.20 -10.49
N VAL A 424 -7.33 -20.63 -11.65
CA VAL A 424 -5.98 -20.12 -11.98
C VAL A 424 -5.56 -19.01 -11.00
N ASN A 425 -6.46 -18.09 -10.68
CA ASN A 425 -6.17 -17.02 -9.70
C ASN A 425 -5.99 -17.56 -8.28
N ILE A 426 -6.76 -18.59 -7.87
CA ILE A 426 -6.59 -19.26 -6.57
C ILE A 426 -5.23 -19.95 -6.51
N VAL A 427 -4.85 -20.71 -7.53
CA VAL A 427 -3.54 -21.38 -7.62
C VAL A 427 -2.41 -20.35 -7.59
N TRP A 428 -2.57 -19.23 -8.30
CA TRP A 428 -1.60 -18.14 -8.27
C TRP A 428 -1.51 -17.46 -6.89
N ALA A 429 -2.64 -17.30 -6.20
CA ALA A 429 -2.66 -16.78 -4.84
C ALA A 429 -1.91 -17.71 -3.88
N PHE A 430 -2.11 -19.03 -3.98
CA PHE A 430 -1.35 -20.02 -3.21
C PHE A 430 0.14 -19.89 -3.48
N PHE A 431 0.55 -19.82 -4.75
CA PHE A 431 1.95 -19.60 -5.10
C PHE A 431 2.51 -18.32 -4.46
N SER A 432 1.77 -17.21 -4.54
CA SER A 432 2.18 -15.91 -4.00
C SER A 432 2.31 -15.92 -2.47
N PHE A 433 1.38 -16.57 -1.75
CA PHE A 433 1.49 -16.78 -0.30
C PHE A 433 2.70 -17.65 0.06
N GLY A 434 2.95 -18.69 -0.73
CA GLY A 434 4.15 -19.53 -0.61
C GLY A 434 5.43 -18.73 -0.75
N VAL A 435 5.56 -17.93 -1.81
CA VAL A 435 6.74 -17.08 -2.03
C VAL A 435 6.96 -16.11 -0.86
N THR A 436 5.87 -15.50 -0.38
CA THR A 436 5.90 -14.57 0.75
C THR A 436 6.35 -15.26 2.04
N ALA A 437 5.78 -16.43 2.35
CA ALA A 437 6.19 -17.22 3.51
C ALA A 437 7.64 -17.72 3.41
N GLY A 438 8.06 -18.14 2.21
CA GLY A 438 9.45 -18.53 1.91
C GLY A 438 10.44 -17.40 2.17
N LEU A 439 10.08 -16.17 1.78
CA LEU A 439 10.86 -14.97 2.10
C LEU A 439 10.98 -14.76 3.61
N TYR A 440 9.86 -14.74 4.34
CA TYR A 440 9.87 -14.59 5.80
C TYR A 440 10.69 -15.68 6.50
N GLY A 441 10.55 -16.94 6.09
CA GLY A 441 11.32 -18.05 6.65
C GLY A 441 12.82 -17.96 6.35
N ARG A 442 13.21 -17.42 5.20
CA ARG A 442 14.62 -17.12 4.90
C ARG A 442 15.14 -15.96 5.74
N LEU A 443 14.38 -14.88 5.86
CA LEU A 443 14.76 -13.73 6.69
C LEU A 443 14.91 -14.12 8.16
N TYR A 444 14.07 -15.02 8.67
CA TYR A 444 14.23 -15.59 10.00
C TYR A 444 15.56 -16.33 10.16
N ARG A 445 15.92 -17.24 9.25
CA ARG A 445 17.20 -17.98 9.33
C ARG A 445 18.42 -17.06 9.26
N GLU A 446 18.35 -16.01 8.45
CA GLU A 446 19.40 -14.97 8.41
C GLU A 446 19.44 -14.13 9.70
N SER A 447 18.30 -13.97 10.38
CA SER A 447 18.24 -13.28 11.68
C SER A 447 18.90 -14.09 12.80
N GLU A 448 18.84 -15.43 12.73
CA GLU A 448 19.54 -16.33 13.65
C GLU A 448 21.03 -16.36 13.38
N ALA A 449 21.44 -16.43 12.11
CA ALA A 449 22.86 -16.45 11.71
C ALA A 449 23.60 -15.12 11.94
N GLY A 450 22.89 -14.06 12.34
CA GLY A 450 23.43 -12.76 12.70
C GLY A 450 23.75 -12.60 14.20
N HIS A 451 23.35 -13.58 15.03
CA HIS A 451 23.85 -13.79 16.40
C HIS A 451 24.93 -14.86 16.37
#